data_AF-A0A952UYP0-F1
#
_entry.id   AF-A0A952UYP0-F1
#
_cell.length_a   1.000
_cell.length_b   1.000
_cell.length_c   1.000
_cell.angle_alpha   90.00
_cell.angle_beta   90.00
_cell.angle_gamma   90.00
#
_symmetry.space_group_name_H-M   'P 1'
#
loop_
_entity.id
_entity.type
_entity.pdbx_description
1 polymer ?
#
loop_
_entity_poly.entity_id
_entity_poly.type
_entity_poly.pdbx_seq_one_letter_code
_entity_poly.pdbx_strand_id
1 'polypeptide(L)'
;MGTARVAAAAEEEASCAVDKHEGFSDADADGVEQIVCRAVREAGRSGRFRVHLGKLGSKVILTLVERAPDGDRDEQVILSGLDEVSVAAPRLVEASAEQKPVAETVTVNNVVGEETRTPKKRASHVHAWMGMIGAGGAGAIGAGANLAISAGSERWSFVGDLRLAGDAFNKPASVAGAIVTLGAVDVARDGDADFSYASLTGGARHHFAGTDFSPFAGLGLGVDFIARKQTVMHHGGYVSEDLKGKAGLAGYAEIGLDLMRTHVVGGAITLRADMPAFAVEERKPDPTNDRRYLQRSTYSPIFSAGFALRF
;
A
#
# COMPACT_ATOMS: atom_id res chain seq x y z
N MET A 1 48.06 55.74 -36.42
CA MET A 1 46.81 55.45 -37.16
C MET A 1 46.61 53.95 -37.17
N GLY A 2 45.77 53.44 -36.29
CA GLY A 2 45.40 52.02 -36.22
C GLY A 2 43.93 51.94 -35.83
N THR A 3 43.07 51.70 -36.82
CA THR A 3 41.63 51.54 -36.61
C THR A 3 41.36 50.10 -36.17
N ALA A 4 41.02 49.92 -34.90
CA ALA A 4 40.48 48.67 -34.39
C ALA A 4 39.05 48.50 -34.93
N ARG A 5 38.83 47.46 -35.74
CA ARG A 5 37.49 46.98 -36.12
C ARG A 5 36.90 46.24 -34.93
N VAL A 6 35.89 46.83 -34.30
CA VAL A 6 34.97 46.13 -33.41
C VAL A 6 34.07 45.27 -34.28
N ALA A 7 34.25 43.96 -34.24
CA ALA A 7 33.31 43.01 -34.84
C ALA A 7 32.08 42.96 -33.93
N ALA A 8 30.97 43.54 -34.39
CA ALA A 8 29.67 43.32 -33.80
C ALA A 8 29.26 41.87 -34.10
N ALA A 9 29.32 41.01 -33.08
CA ALA A 9 28.62 39.73 -33.12
C ALA A 9 27.13 40.06 -33.16
N ALA A 10 26.47 39.74 -34.27
CA ALA A 10 25.02 39.77 -34.34
C ALA A 10 24.52 38.73 -33.32
N GLU A 11 23.83 39.19 -32.26
CA GLU A 11 23.02 38.31 -31.43
C GLU A 11 22.00 37.64 -32.35
N GLU A 12 22.21 36.35 -32.63
CA GLU A 12 21.23 35.55 -33.36
C GLU A 12 20.03 35.37 -32.42
N GLU A 13 19.05 36.25 -32.54
CA GLU A 13 17.79 36.16 -31.78
C GLU A 13 17.20 34.76 -31.97
N ALA A 14 16.81 34.14 -30.86
CA ALA A 14 16.18 32.83 -30.89
C ALA A 14 14.88 32.91 -31.69
N SER A 15 14.82 32.26 -32.85
CA SER A 15 13.59 32.17 -33.64
C SER A 15 12.86 30.90 -33.23
N CYS A 16 11.67 31.02 -32.66
CA CYS A 16 10.81 29.89 -32.32
C CYS A 16 9.45 30.10 -32.99
N ALA A 17 8.97 29.09 -33.71
CA ALA A 17 7.68 29.12 -34.40
C ALA A 17 7.11 27.71 -34.56
N VAL A 18 5.78 27.59 -34.67
CA VAL A 18 5.12 26.35 -35.06
C VAL A 18 5.30 26.13 -36.57
N ASP A 19 5.80 24.96 -36.95
CA ASP A 19 6.03 24.59 -38.36
C ASP A 19 4.91 23.69 -38.90
N LYS A 20 4.35 22.81 -38.06
CA LYS A 20 3.25 21.90 -38.45
C LYS A 20 2.27 21.72 -37.30
N HIS A 21 0.96 21.79 -37.58
CA HIS A 21 -0.10 21.59 -36.57
C HIS A 21 -1.28 20.76 -37.10
N GLU A 22 -1.03 19.50 -37.47
CA GLU A 22 -2.04 18.63 -38.07
C GLU A 22 -3.14 18.25 -37.05
N GLY A 23 -4.39 18.60 -37.37
CA GLY A 23 -5.55 18.24 -36.57
C GLY A 23 -5.89 19.20 -35.43
N PHE A 24 -5.31 20.40 -35.43
CA PHE A 24 -5.60 21.50 -34.50
C PHE A 24 -6.01 22.78 -35.24
N SER A 25 -6.75 23.67 -34.57
CA SER A 25 -7.08 24.98 -35.13
C SER A 25 -5.87 25.92 -35.07
N ASP A 26 -5.80 26.89 -35.97
CA ASP A 26 -4.73 27.89 -35.98
C ASP A 26 -4.63 28.62 -34.64
N ALA A 27 -5.77 28.91 -34.01
CA ALA A 27 -5.82 29.55 -32.69
C ALA A 27 -5.20 28.68 -31.58
N ASP A 28 -5.41 27.36 -31.62
CA ASP A 28 -4.79 26.43 -30.67
C ASP A 28 -3.28 26.32 -30.93
N ALA A 29 -2.88 26.27 -32.20
CA ALA A 29 -1.48 26.21 -32.60
C ALA A 29 -0.72 27.47 -32.16
N ASP A 30 -1.30 28.66 -32.36
CA ASP A 30 -0.76 29.94 -31.88
C ASP A 30 -0.64 29.95 -30.35
N GLY A 31 -1.63 29.42 -29.65
CA GLY A 31 -1.59 29.29 -28.19
C GLY A 31 -0.44 28.41 -27.71
N VAL A 32 -0.24 27.25 -28.35
CA VAL A 32 0.88 26.34 -28.07
C VAL A 32 2.21 27.01 -28.40
N GLU A 33 2.32 27.69 -29.54
CA GLU A 33 3.51 28.44 -29.94
C GLU A 33 3.92 29.43 -28.85
N GLN A 34 2.99 30.26 -28.40
CA GLN A 34 3.25 31.27 -27.38
C GLN A 34 3.69 30.68 -26.04
N ILE A 35 3.24 29.48 -25.69
CA ILE A 35 3.64 28.80 -24.47
C ILE A 35 5.05 28.22 -24.63
N VAL A 36 5.29 27.47 -25.71
CA VAL A 36 6.58 26.79 -25.95
C VAL A 36 7.69 27.81 -26.20
N CYS A 37 7.46 28.81 -27.05
CA CYS A 37 8.46 29.83 -27.35
C CYS A 37 8.73 30.78 -26.18
N ARG A 38 7.79 30.90 -25.23
CA ARG A 38 8.07 31.56 -23.94
C ARG A 38 8.98 30.70 -23.07
N ALA A 39 8.72 29.41 -22.96
CA ALA A 39 9.58 28.49 -22.21
C ALA A 39 11.02 28.45 -22.76
N VAL A 40 11.19 28.45 -24.09
CA VAL A 40 12.52 28.54 -24.75
C VAL A 40 13.25 29.81 -24.35
N ARG A 41 12.56 30.96 -24.37
CA ARG A 41 13.12 32.26 -23.99
C ARG A 41 13.46 32.34 -22.50
N GLU A 42 12.57 31.87 -21.63
CA GLU A 42 12.78 31.84 -20.18
C GLU A 42 13.95 30.95 -19.79
N ALA A 43 14.19 29.86 -20.53
CA ALA A 43 15.37 29.00 -20.39
C ALA A 43 16.67 29.63 -20.93
N GLY A 44 16.62 30.83 -21.52
CA GLY A 44 17.79 31.52 -22.07
C GLY A 44 18.42 30.80 -23.27
N ARG A 45 17.64 30.00 -24.01
CA ARG A 45 18.13 29.26 -25.17
C ARG A 45 18.19 30.16 -26.40
N SER A 46 19.33 30.14 -27.09
CA SER A 46 19.53 30.75 -28.40
C SER A 46 19.51 29.66 -29.50
N GLY A 47 19.04 30.01 -30.69
CA GLY A 47 18.95 29.08 -31.82
C GLY A 47 17.60 29.13 -32.54
N ARG A 48 17.45 28.27 -33.56
CA ARG A 48 16.19 28.15 -34.31
C ARG A 48 15.44 26.91 -33.85
N PHE A 49 14.28 27.15 -33.25
CA PHE A 49 13.39 26.13 -32.73
C PHE A 49 12.14 26.04 -33.60
N ARG A 50 11.70 24.82 -33.91
CA ARG A 50 10.42 24.56 -34.57
C ARG A 50 9.56 23.70 -33.67
N VAL A 51 8.29 24.07 -33.57
CA VAL A 51 7.31 23.28 -32.81
C VAL A 51 6.45 22.52 -33.80
N HIS A 52 6.33 21.21 -33.59
CA HIS A 52 5.37 20.37 -34.30
C HIS A 52 4.29 19.89 -33.35
N LEU A 53 3.05 20.03 -33.79
CA LEU A 53 1.87 19.56 -33.10
C LEU A 53 1.19 18.50 -33.97
N GLY A 54 1.01 17.31 -33.41
CA GLY A 54 0.37 16.17 -34.08
C GLY A 54 -0.71 15.56 -33.22
N LYS A 55 -1.65 14.84 -33.84
CA LYS A 55 -2.74 14.16 -33.15
C LYS A 55 -2.62 12.64 -33.31
N LEU A 56 -2.70 11.92 -32.19
CA LEU A 56 -2.72 10.46 -32.15
C LEU A 56 -3.98 9.99 -31.42
N GLY A 57 -5.07 9.80 -32.17
CA GLY A 57 -6.38 9.50 -31.59
C GLY A 57 -6.89 10.66 -30.73
N SER A 58 -7.01 10.44 -29.43
CA SER A 58 -7.36 11.49 -28.44
C SER A 58 -6.14 12.14 -27.79
N LYS A 59 -4.92 11.75 -28.15
CA LYS A 59 -3.67 12.26 -27.58
C LYS A 59 -3.05 13.33 -28.47
N VAL A 60 -2.31 14.23 -27.86
CA VAL A 60 -1.55 15.29 -28.53
C VAL A 60 -0.08 14.90 -28.51
N ILE A 61 0.58 14.96 -29.65
CA ILE A 61 2.03 14.82 -29.78
C ILE A 61 2.59 16.23 -29.91
N LEU A 62 3.46 16.62 -28.98
CA LEU A 62 4.21 17.86 -29.03
C LEU A 62 5.68 17.54 -29.26
N THR A 63 6.25 18.06 -30.34
CA THR A 63 7.67 17.87 -30.67
C THR A 63 8.36 19.22 -30.79
N LEU A 64 9.51 19.37 -30.15
CA LEU A 64 10.39 20.52 -30.27
C LEU A 64 11.60 20.11 -31.09
N VAL A 65 11.84 20.81 -32.20
CA VAL A 65 12.98 20.58 -33.08
C VAL A 65 13.96 21.73 -32.95
N GLU A 66 15.15 21.45 -32.45
CA GLU A 66 16.26 22.39 -32.39
C GLU A 66 17.16 22.18 -33.62
N ARG A 67 17.31 23.21 -34.44
CA ARG A 67 18.19 23.15 -35.61
C ARG A 67 19.62 23.44 -35.18
N ALA A 68 20.42 22.39 -35.03
CA ALA A 68 21.83 22.50 -34.67
C ALA A 68 22.74 22.39 -35.93
N PRO A 69 23.99 22.86 -35.85
CA PRO A 69 24.96 22.69 -36.94
C PRO A 69 25.22 21.23 -37.31
N ASP A 70 25.15 20.33 -36.33
CA ASP A 70 25.40 18.89 -36.47
C ASP A 70 24.15 18.09 -36.92
N GLY A 71 23.02 18.76 -37.16
CA GLY A 71 21.75 18.14 -37.53
C GLY A 71 20.56 18.69 -36.74
N ASP A 72 19.36 18.43 -37.23
CA ASP A 72 18.14 18.72 -36.47
C ASP A 72 18.03 17.71 -35.31
N ARG A 73 17.71 18.20 -34.12
CA ARG A 73 17.43 17.37 -32.93
C ARG A 73 15.97 17.51 -32.56
N ASP A 74 15.29 16.39 -32.38
CA ASP A 74 13.87 16.34 -32.06
C ASP A 74 13.62 15.72 -30.69
N GLU A 75 12.93 16.46 -29.82
CA GLU A 75 12.43 15.98 -28.55
C GLU A 75 10.91 15.91 -28.59
N GLN A 76 10.33 14.81 -28.13
CA GLN A 76 8.89 14.55 -28.23
C GLN A 76 8.27 14.22 -26.88
N VAL A 77 7.07 14.75 -26.63
CA VAL A 77 6.21 14.39 -25.49
C VAL A 77 4.79 14.08 -25.96
N ILE A 78 4.15 13.10 -25.33
CA ILE A 78 2.75 12.72 -25.59
C ILE A 78 1.89 13.23 -24.43
N LEU A 79 0.85 14.00 -24.76
CA LEU A 79 -0.05 14.67 -23.83
C LEU A 79 -1.47 14.12 -23.96
N SER A 80 -2.23 14.17 -22.87
CA SER A 80 -3.66 13.85 -22.89
C SER A 80 -4.52 14.93 -23.54
N GLY A 81 -4.03 16.17 -23.58
CA GLY A 81 -4.72 17.35 -24.10
C GLY A 81 -3.79 18.55 -24.23
N LEU A 82 -4.30 19.66 -24.78
CA LEU A 82 -3.55 20.91 -24.95
C LEU A 82 -3.34 21.68 -23.65
N ASP A 83 -4.16 21.41 -22.63
CA ASP A 83 -4.04 21.96 -21.29
C ASP A 83 -2.72 21.57 -20.61
N GLU A 84 -2.17 20.40 -20.94
CA GLU A 84 -0.90 19.89 -20.40
C GLU A 84 0.34 20.56 -21.01
N VAL A 85 0.20 21.34 -22.10
CA VAL A 85 1.32 22.00 -22.81
C VAL A 85 2.10 22.94 -21.89
N SER A 86 1.39 23.67 -21.01
CA SER A 86 2.01 24.59 -20.05
C SER A 86 2.96 23.90 -19.06
N VAL A 87 2.69 22.64 -18.74
CA VAL A 87 3.51 21.82 -17.84
C VAL A 87 4.62 21.10 -18.61
N ALA A 88 4.31 20.65 -19.83
CA ALA A 88 5.23 19.88 -20.66
C ALA A 88 6.29 20.73 -21.36
N ALA A 89 5.98 21.97 -21.76
CA ALA A 89 6.86 22.81 -22.56
C ALA A 89 8.21 23.11 -21.87
N PRO A 90 8.27 23.51 -20.59
CA PRO A 90 9.56 23.73 -19.91
C PRO A 90 10.43 22.47 -19.88
N ARG A 91 9.82 21.29 -19.68
CA ARG A 91 10.52 20.00 -19.65
C ARG A 91 11.11 19.62 -20.99
N LEU A 92 10.39 19.91 -22.06
CA LEU A 92 10.82 19.64 -23.43
C LEU A 92 12.05 20.50 -23.77
N VAL A 93 12.04 21.76 -23.33
CA VAL A 93 13.18 22.68 -23.47
C VAL A 93 14.37 22.24 -22.61
N GLU A 94 14.14 21.83 -21.37
CA GLU A 94 15.17 21.30 -20.47
C GLU A 94 15.81 20.02 -21.02
N ALA A 95 15.00 19.07 -21.51
CA ALA A 95 15.47 17.84 -22.13
C ALA A 95 16.37 18.11 -23.35
N SER A 96 15.93 19.01 -24.24
CA SER A 96 16.72 19.49 -25.39
C SER A 96 18.01 20.16 -24.94
N ALA A 97 17.98 20.92 -23.84
CA ALA A 97 19.13 21.64 -23.33
C ALA A 97 20.19 20.72 -22.72
N GLU A 98 19.76 19.73 -21.94
CA GLU A 98 20.63 18.79 -21.25
C GLU A 98 21.04 17.59 -22.12
N GLN A 99 20.46 17.45 -23.31
CA GLN A 99 20.65 16.30 -24.19
C GLN A 99 20.27 14.99 -23.51
N LYS A 100 19.16 15.01 -22.77
CA LYS A 100 18.62 13.86 -22.05
C LYS A 100 17.20 13.56 -22.52
N PRO A 101 16.75 12.30 -22.44
CA PRO A 101 15.36 11.95 -22.74
C PRO A 101 14.39 12.76 -21.88
N VAL A 102 13.26 13.20 -22.46
CA VAL A 102 12.16 13.91 -21.74
C VAL A 102 11.65 13.15 -20.50
N ALA A 103 11.81 11.83 -20.49
CA ALA A 103 11.47 10.98 -19.34
C ALA A 103 12.36 11.21 -18.10
N GLU A 104 13.57 11.76 -18.27
CA GLU A 104 14.50 12.03 -17.18
C GLU A 104 14.29 13.42 -16.54
N THR A 105 13.52 14.31 -17.17
CA THR A 105 13.18 15.65 -16.64
C THR A 105 11.89 15.65 -15.79
N VAL A 106 11.37 14.46 -15.45
CA VAL A 106 10.17 14.30 -14.64
C VAL A 106 10.47 14.65 -13.18
N THR A 107 9.66 15.55 -12.61
CA THR A 107 9.61 15.93 -11.20
C THR A 107 8.18 15.82 -10.70
N VAL A 108 8.00 15.78 -9.37
CA VAL A 108 6.67 15.65 -8.74
C VAL A 108 5.69 16.77 -9.17
N ASN A 109 6.21 17.93 -9.57
CA ASN A 109 5.40 19.10 -9.92
C ASN A 109 5.09 19.23 -11.42
N ASN A 110 5.66 18.37 -12.28
CA ASN A 110 5.59 18.53 -13.74
C ASN A 110 5.15 17.26 -14.48
N VAL A 111 4.51 16.32 -13.77
CA VAL A 111 3.98 15.07 -14.34
C VAL A 111 2.75 15.36 -15.18
N VAL A 112 2.71 14.83 -16.42
CA VAL A 112 1.53 14.92 -17.30
C VAL A 112 0.61 13.71 -17.15
N GLY A 113 -0.64 13.80 -17.60
CA GLY A 113 -1.68 12.78 -17.39
C GLY A 113 -1.35 11.40 -17.98
N GLU A 114 -0.55 11.33 -19.05
CA GLU A 114 -0.09 10.05 -19.62
C GLU A 114 1.08 9.42 -18.85
N GLU A 115 1.84 10.21 -18.09
CA GLU A 115 2.95 9.76 -17.26
C GLU A 115 2.48 9.32 -15.87
N THR A 116 1.33 9.82 -15.42
CA THR A 116 0.55 9.23 -14.32
C THR A 116 -0.14 7.95 -14.79
N ARG A 117 0.65 6.98 -15.26
CA ARG A 117 0.14 5.61 -15.41
C ARG A 117 -0.37 5.18 -14.05
N THR A 118 -1.69 4.97 -13.93
CA THR A 118 -2.26 4.26 -12.77
C THR A 118 -1.48 2.96 -12.64
N PRO A 119 -0.70 2.77 -11.57
CA PRO A 119 0.14 1.60 -11.44
C PRO A 119 -0.74 0.35 -11.45
N LYS A 120 -0.72 -0.37 -12.58
CA LYS A 120 -1.52 -1.58 -12.77
C LYS A 120 -0.83 -2.73 -12.07
N LYS A 121 -1.50 -3.30 -11.07
CA LYS A 121 -1.02 -4.51 -10.41
C LYS A 121 -1.10 -5.67 -11.41
N ARG A 122 0.02 -6.33 -11.70
CA ARG A 122 -0.02 -7.61 -12.43
C ARG A 122 -0.86 -8.59 -11.60
N ALA A 123 -1.78 -9.30 -12.26
CA ALA A 123 -2.42 -10.44 -11.64
C ALA A 123 -1.34 -11.43 -11.19
N SER A 124 -1.52 -12.06 -10.02
CA SER A 124 -0.63 -13.08 -9.43
C SER A 124 0.65 -12.60 -8.73
N HIS A 125 0.68 -11.40 -8.15
CA HIS A 125 1.75 -11.04 -7.20
C HIS A 125 1.50 -11.68 -5.82
N VAL A 126 2.51 -12.41 -5.35
CA VAL A 126 2.60 -12.87 -3.96
C VAL A 126 3.19 -11.75 -3.13
N HIS A 127 2.59 -11.48 -1.97
CA HIS A 127 3.09 -10.50 -1.00
C HIS A 127 3.24 -11.15 0.36
N ALA A 128 4.28 -10.73 1.07
CA ALA A 128 4.45 -11.02 2.48
C ALA A 128 4.00 -9.81 3.30
N TRP A 129 3.30 -10.07 4.40
CA TRP A 129 2.87 -9.05 5.35
C TRP A 129 3.43 -9.36 6.72
N MET A 130 3.93 -8.34 7.40
CA MET A 130 4.37 -8.46 8.78
C MET A 130 3.92 -7.24 9.56
N GLY A 131 3.37 -7.44 10.75
CA GLY A 131 2.74 -6.36 11.49
C GLY A 131 2.60 -6.60 12.97
N MET A 132 2.03 -5.59 13.62
CA MET A 132 1.68 -5.62 15.04
C MET A 132 0.17 -5.63 15.20
N ILE A 133 -0.31 -6.38 16.18
CA ILE A 133 -1.74 -6.48 16.52
C ILE A 133 -1.94 -6.24 18.02
N GLY A 134 -3.07 -5.65 18.38
CA GLY A 134 -3.68 -5.81 19.70
C GLY A 134 -4.88 -6.73 19.55
N ALA A 135 -4.97 -7.76 20.39
CA ALA A 135 -6.09 -8.69 20.39
C ALA A 135 -6.69 -8.81 21.79
N GLY A 136 -8.00 -8.96 21.88
CA GLY A 136 -8.67 -9.13 23.16
C GLY A 136 -10.06 -9.72 23.03
N GLY A 137 -10.57 -10.22 24.15
CA GLY A 137 -11.94 -10.74 24.26
C GLY A 137 -12.28 -11.04 25.70
N ALA A 138 -13.56 -11.00 26.08
CA ALA A 138 -14.05 -11.26 27.43
C ALA A 138 -13.15 -10.71 28.56
N GLY A 139 -12.81 -9.41 28.48
CA GLY A 139 -12.13 -8.66 29.53
C GLY A 139 -10.60 -8.69 29.54
N ALA A 140 -9.95 -9.45 28.66
CA ALA A 140 -8.49 -9.51 28.57
C ALA A 140 -7.98 -9.02 27.21
N ILE A 141 -6.82 -8.36 27.19
CA ILE A 141 -6.18 -7.78 26.00
C ILE A 141 -4.70 -8.13 26.01
N GLY A 142 -4.13 -8.43 24.85
CA GLY A 142 -2.70 -8.64 24.67
C GLY A 142 -2.19 -8.04 23.37
N ALA A 143 -0.98 -7.48 23.41
CA ALA A 143 -0.24 -7.08 22.22
C ALA A 143 0.40 -8.29 21.54
N GLY A 144 0.71 -8.15 20.25
CA GLY A 144 1.13 -9.27 19.43
C GLY A 144 1.65 -8.88 18.05
N ALA A 145 1.88 -9.89 17.23
CA ALA A 145 2.31 -9.74 15.85
C ALA A 145 1.50 -10.63 14.90
N ASN A 146 1.49 -10.25 13.63
CA ASN A 146 0.96 -11.05 12.55
C ASN A 146 1.99 -11.22 11.43
N LEU A 147 1.98 -12.41 10.84
CA LEU A 147 2.70 -12.74 9.62
C LEU A 147 1.68 -13.28 8.62
N ALA A 148 1.61 -12.72 7.41
CA ALA A 148 0.71 -13.21 6.38
C ALA A 148 1.39 -13.35 5.03
N ILE A 149 0.88 -14.27 4.22
CA ILE A 149 1.18 -14.37 2.80
C ILE A 149 -0.12 -14.16 2.06
N SER A 150 -0.08 -13.36 1.00
CA SER A 150 -1.25 -13.11 0.17
C SER A 150 -0.94 -13.23 -1.31
N ALA A 151 -1.90 -13.70 -2.09
CA ALA A 151 -1.82 -13.74 -3.54
C ALA A 151 -3.17 -13.35 -4.15
N GLY A 152 -3.17 -12.63 -5.27
CA GLY A 152 -4.44 -12.22 -5.87
C GLY A 152 -4.35 -11.30 -7.08
N SER A 153 -5.49 -10.68 -7.33
CA SER A 153 -5.76 -9.71 -8.39
C SER A 153 -6.00 -8.31 -7.81
N GLU A 154 -6.47 -7.39 -8.64
CA GLU A 154 -6.85 -6.04 -8.22
C GLU A 154 -8.07 -6.03 -7.27
N ARG A 155 -9.05 -6.92 -7.44
CA ARG A 155 -10.27 -6.88 -6.61
C ARG A 155 -10.30 -7.94 -5.52
N TRP A 156 -9.57 -9.04 -5.71
CA TRP A 156 -9.60 -10.18 -4.81
C TRP A 156 -8.20 -10.60 -4.42
N SER A 157 -7.97 -10.79 -3.12
CA SER A 157 -6.74 -11.39 -2.60
C SER A 157 -7.06 -12.51 -1.63
N PHE A 158 -6.37 -13.63 -1.79
CA PHE A 158 -6.37 -14.74 -0.85
C PHE A 158 -5.24 -14.55 0.14
N VAL A 159 -5.50 -14.73 1.43
CA VAL A 159 -4.56 -14.46 2.50
C VAL A 159 -4.50 -15.69 3.40
N GLY A 160 -3.28 -16.12 3.72
CA GLY A 160 -3.01 -17.04 4.83
C GLY A 160 -2.18 -16.31 5.88
N ASP A 161 -2.61 -16.31 7.13
CA ASP A 161 -1.96 -15.55 8.20
C ASP A 161 -1.83 -16.32 9.52
N LEU A 162 -0.71 -16.07 10.19
CA LEU A 162 -0.39 -16.50 11.55
C LEU A 162 -0.43 -15.27 12.46
N ARG A 163 -1.23 -15.31 13.51
CA ARG A 163 -1.31 -14.26 14.54
C ARG A 163 -0.92 -14.82 15.88
N LEU A 164 -0.19 -14.03 16.66
CA LEU A 164 0.20 -14.33 18.03
C LEU A 164 -0.03 -13.09 18.88
N ALA A 165 -0.69 -13.21 20.03
CA ALA A 165 -0.88 -12.13 20.98
C ALA A 165 -0.84 -12.60 22.44
N GLY A 166 -0.48 -11.67 23.34
CA GLY A 166 -0.27 -11.94 24.74
C GLY A 166 0.87 -12.95 24.95
N ASP A 167 0.65 -13.94 25.81
CA ASP A 167 1.69 -14.93 26.13
C ASP A 167 2.12 -15.78 24.93
N ALA A 168 1.25 -15.94 23.93
CA ALA A 168 1.59 -16.67 22.72
C ALA A 168 2.67 -15.96 21.89
N PHE A 169 2.71 -14.63 21.97
CA PHE A 169 3.73 -13.82 21.32
C PHE A 169 5.05 -13.84 22.11
N ASN A 170 5.00 -13.79 23.44
CA ASN A 170 6.19 -13.79 24.29
C ASN A 170 6.87 -15.16 24.36
N LYS A 171 6.11 -16.27 24.27
CA LYS A 171 6.60 -17.65 24.39
C LYS A 171 6.12 -18.52 23.22
N PRO A 172 6.49 -18.22 21.96
CA PRO A 172 5.89 -18.82 20.76
C PRO A 172 6.09 -20.33 20.65
N ALA A 173 7.24 -20.84 21.13
CA ALA A 173 7.55 -22.27 21.14
C ALA A 173 6.50 -23.10 21.89
N SER A 174 5.91 -22.54 22.94
CA SER A 174 4.88 -23.23 23.74
C SER A 174 3.51 -23.26 23.06
N VAL A 175 3.26 -22.43 22.02
CA VAL A 175 1.96 -22.41 21.29
C VAL A 175 2.02 -23.23 20.02
N ALA A 176 3.20 -23.34 19.40
CA ALA A 176 3.37 -24.02 18.12
C ALA A 176 2.84 -25.46 18.15
N GLY A 177 3.08 -26.18 19.26
CA GLY A 177 2.55 -27.53 19.46
C GLY A 177 1.01 -27.57 19.49
N ALA A 178 0.34 -26.62 20.12
CA ALA A 178 -1.12 -26.58 20.22
C ALA A 178 -1.80 -26.35 18.85
N ILE A 179 -1.22 -25.46 18.03
CA ILE A 179 -1.75 -25.16 16.69
C ILE A 179 -1.52 -26.35 15.74
N VAL A 180 -0.31 -26.92 15.73
CA VAL A 180 0.03 -28.06 14.85
C VAL A 180 -0.78 -29.32 15.20
N THR A 181 -1.11 -29.52 16.47
CA THR A 181 -1.88 -30.68 16.92
C THR A 181 -3.41 -30.46 16.89
N LEU A 182 -3.89 -29.34 16.34
CA LEU A 182 -5.32 -29.01 16.27
C LEU A 182 -6.03 -29.08 17.63
N GLY A 183 -5.34 -28.76 18.73
CA GLY A 183 -5.90 -28.84 20.07
C GLY A 183 -6.04 -30.26 20.64
N ALA A 184 -5.40 -31.27 20.04
CA ALA A 184 -5.33 -32.61 20.63
C ALA A 184 -4.49 -32.68 21.92
N VAL A 185 -3.82 -31.58 22.29
CA VAL A 185 -2.99 -31.49 23.50
C VAL A 185 -3.42 -30.26 24.30
N ASP A 186 -3.88 -30.49 25.54
CA ASP A 186 -3.99 -29.45 26.56
C ASP A 186 -2.59 -28.98 26.92
N VAL A 187 -2.24 -27.75 26.55
CA VAL A 187 -0.95 -27.17 26.90
C VAL A 187 -1.09 -26.43 28.22
N ALA A 188 -0.62 -27.04 29.31
CA ALA A 188 -0.42 -26.36 30.58
C ALA A 188 0.63 -25.25 30.41
N ARG A 189 0.33 -24.04 30.90
CA ARG A 189 1.20 -22.87 30.77
C ARG A 189 1.50 -22.23 32.11
N ASP A 190 2.80 -22.01 32.32
CA ASP A 190 3.36 -21.28 33.45
C ASP A 190 3.65 -19.84 32.98
N GLY A 191 2.79 -18.89 33.35
CA GLY A 191 2.85 -17.52 32.86
C GLY A 191 1.94 -16.54 33.60
N ASP A 192 2.44 -15.32 33.78
CA ASP A 192 1.72 -14.23 34.47
C ASP A 192 0.74 -13.48 33.56
N ALA A 193 0.73 -13.71 32.25
CA ALA A 193 -0.18 -12.99 31.37
C ALA A 193 -1.61 -13.52 31.46
N ASP A 194 -2.56 -12.60 31.54
CA ASP A 194 -3.99 -12.92 31.63
C ASP A 194 -4.58 -13.45 30.30
N PHE A 195 -3.84 -13.31 29.20
CA PHE A 195 -4.31 -13.63 27.84
C PHE A 195 -3.21 -14.24 26.97
N SER A 196 -3.56 -15.31 26.25
CA SER A 196 -2.74 -15.92 25.21
C SER A 196 -3.63 -16.25 24.02
N TYR A 197 -3.24 -15.78 22.84
CA TYR A 197 -3.99 -15.99 21.60
C TYR A 197 -3.03 -16.35 20.47
N ALA A 198 -3.36 -17.41 19.75
CA ALA A 198 -2.70 -17.70 18.48
C ALA A 198 -3.73 -18.16 17.46
N SER A 199 -3.55 -17.77 16.20
CA SER A 199 -4.39 -18.25 15.12
C SER A 199 -3.61 -18.50 13.86
N LEU A 200 -3.99 -19.56 13.15
CA LEU A 200 -3.53 -19.87 11.81
C LEU A 200 -4.76 -19.92 10.92
N THR A 201 -4.90 -18.93 10.05
CA THR A 201 -6.12 -18.71 9.28
C THR A 201 -5.87 -18.51 7.80
N GLY A 202 -6.88 -18.79 6.99
CA GLY A 202 -6.89 -18.57 5.56
C GLY A 202 -8.24 -18.02 5.09
N GLY A 203 -8.23 -17.10 4.14
CA GLY A 203 -9.45 -16.47 3.66
C GLY A 203 -9.27 -15.62 2.41
N ALA A 204 -10.31 -14.85 2.08
CA ALA A 204 -10.35 -13.96 0.94
C ALA A 204 -10.72 -12.54 1.37
N ARG A 205 -10.11 -11.55 0.70
CA ARG A 205 -10.43 -10.13 0.83
C ARG A 205 -10.93 -9.59 -0.51
N HIS A 206 -12.00 -8.82 -0.44
CA HIS A 206 -12.52 -7.99 -1.52
C HIS A 206 -12.10 -6.55 -1.32
N HIS A 207 -11.48 -5.96 -2.34
CA HIS A 207 -11.01 -4.58 -2.34
C HIS A 207 -11.94 -3.71 -3.16
N PHE A 208 -12.41 -2.62 -2.54
CA PHE A 208 -13.42 -1.75 -3.15
C PHE A 208 -12.82 -0.75 -4.14
N ALA A 209 -11.52 -0.43 -4.02
CA ALA A 209 -10.83 0.50 -4.92
C ALA A 209 -9.59 -0.11 -5.60
N GLY A 210 -9.35 0.30 -6.84
CA GLY A 210 -8.15 -0.05 -7.62
C GLY A 210 -6.94 0.86 -7.37
N THR A 211 -7.08 1.84 -6.47
CA THR A 211 -6.08 2.88 -6.20
C THR A 211 -5.11 2.47 -5.08
N ASP A 212 -4.15 3.35 -4.76
CA ASP A 212 -3.21 3.16 -3.65
C ASP A 212 -3.88 3.08 -2.28
N PHE A 213 -5.05 3.69 -2.14
CA PHE A 213 -5.86 3.69 -0.93
C PHE A 213 -7.09 2.82 -1.19
N SER A 214 -7.10 1.60 -0.66
CA SER A 214 -8.18 0.64 -0.96
C SER A 214 -8.81 0.10 0.32
N PRO A 215 -10.03 0.55 0.64
CA PRO A 215 -10.84 -0.13 1.64
C PRO A 215 -11.09 -1.57 1.20
N PHE A 216 -11.09 -2.49 2.17
CA PHE A 216 -11.39 -3.89 1.91
C PHE A 216 -12.27 -4.51 3.00
N ALA A 217 -12.95 -5.58 2.62
CA ALA A 217 -13.65 -6.48 3.52
C ALA A 217 -13.21 -7.92 3.23
N GLY A 218 -13.05 -8.75 4.26
CA GLY A 218 -12.58 -10.11 4.14
C GLY A 218 -13.27 -11.07 5.09
N LEU A 219 -13.19 -12.35 4.74
CA LEU A 219 -13.72 -13.45 5.52
C LEU A 219 -12.84 -14.69 5.34
N GLY A 220 -12.81 -15.55 6.34
CA GLY A 220 -12.06 -16.79 6.26
C GLY A 220 -12.31 -17.71 7.44
N LEU A 221 -11.49 -18.75 7.47
CA LEU A 221 -11.58 -19.86 8.42
C LEU A 221 -10.16 -20.22 8.89
N GLY A 222 -10.07 -20.85 10.05
CA GLY A 222 -8.81 -21.43 10.49
C GLY A 222 -8.90 -22.06 11.86
N VAL A 223 -7.74 -22.17 12.49
CA VAL A 223 -7.58 -22.77 13.81
C VAL A 223 -7.09 -21.70 14.77
N ASP A 224 -7.86 -21.51 15.83
CA ASP A 224 -7.55 -20.55 16.89
C ASP A 224 -7.23 -21.30 18.17
N PHE A 225 -6.27 -20.78 18.92
CA PHE A 225 -5.93 -21.17 20.28
C PHE A 225 -6.15 -19.97 21.20
N ILE A 226 -6.89 -20.18 22.29
CA ILE A 226 -7.18 -19.16 23.30
C ILE A 226 -6.87 -19.76 24.67
N ALA A 227 -6.03 -19.09 25.46
CA ALA A 227 -5.86 -19.38 26.89
C ALA A 227 -6.03 -18.11 27.72
N ARG A 228 -6.56 -18.28 28.93
CA ARG A 228 -6.82 -17.20 29.88
C ARG A 228 -6.46 -17.65 31.29
N LYS A 229 -6.00 -16.71 32.11
CA LYS A 229 -5.82 -16.93 33.54
C LYS A 229 -7.20 -16.93 34.22
N GLN A 230 -7.47 -17.95 35.03
CA GLN A 230 -8.68 -18.01 35.86
C GLN A 230 -8.26 -17.81 37.32
N THR A 231 -8.66 -16.68 37.89
CA THR A 231 -8.49 -16.45 39.32
C THR A 231 -9.65 -17.12 40.04
N VAL A 232 -9.34 -18.19 40.81
CA VAL A 232 -10.34 -18.91 41.60
C VAL A 232 -10.24 -18.45 43.06
N MET A 233 -11.36 -18.07 43.64
CA MET A 233 -11.46 -17.80 45.09
C MET A 233 -11.53 -19.14 45.83
N HIS A 234 -10.53 -19.45 46.66
CA HIS A 234 -10.63 -20.53 47.64
C HIS A 234 -10.86 -19.95 49.04
N HIS A 235 -11.59 -20.69 49.89
CA HIS A 235 -11.82 -20.30 51.29
C HIS A 235 -10.46 -20.05 51.98
N GLY A 236 -10.13 -18.77 52.22
CA GLY A 236 -8.89 -18.35 52.87
C GLY A 236 -7.84 -17.66 51.97
N GLY A 237 -8.07 -17.49 50.66
CA GLY A 237 -7.16 -16.74 49.80
C GLY A 237 -7.44 -16.86 48.29
N TYR A 238 -6.84 -15.96 47.51
CA TYR A 238 -6.84 -16.05 46.05
C TYR A 238 -5.79 -17.08 45.63
N VAL A 239 -6.23 -18.20 45.03
CA VAL A 239 -5.32 -19.16 44.39
C VAL A 239 -5.51 -18.99 42.88
N SER A 240 -4.46 -18.54 42.20
CA SER A 240 -4.46 -18.52 40.74
C SER A 240 -4.34 -19.96 40.25
N GLU A 241 -5.34 -20.48 39.54
CA GLU A 241 -5.19 -21.75 38.83
C GLU A 241 -4.55 -21.52 37.46
N ASP A 242 -3.84 -22.53 36.97
CA ASP A 242 -3.10 -22.52 35.70
C ASP A 242 -3.99 -22.13 34.50
N LEU A 243 -3.38 -21.44 33.54
CA LEU A 243 -4.00 -21.14 32.25
C LEU A 243 -4.39 -22.44 31.53
N LYS A 244 -5.69 -22.72 31.41
CA LYS A 244 -6.21 -23.72 30.48
C LYS A 244 -6.49 -23.11 29.13
N GLY A 245 -5.68 -23.49 28.15
CA GLY A 245 -5.89 -23.15 26.74
C GLY A 245 -6.81 -24.14 26.05
N LYS A 246 -7.58 -23.68 25.08
CA LYS A 246 -8.28 -24.53 24.12
C LYS A 246 -7.96 -24.09 22.70
N ALA A 247 -7.85 -25.05 21.81
CA ALA A 247 -7.81 -24.79 20.38
C ALA A 247 -8.99 -25.43 19.66
N GLY A 248 -9.35 -24.84 18.53
CA GLY A 248 -10.41 -25.36 17.67
C GLY A 248 -10.60 -24.51 16.44
N LEU A 249 -11.61 -24.85 15.64
CA LEU A 249 -11.94 -24.12 14.43
C LEU A 249 -12.54 -22.76 14.77
N ALA A 250 -12.19 -21.75 13.97
CA ALA A 250 -12.77 -20.42 14.04
C ALA A 250 -13.07 -19.88 12.64
N GLY A 251 -14.17 -19.14 12.53
CA GLY A 251 -14.40 -18.27 11.38
C GLY A 251 -13.98 -16.85 11.72
N TYR A 252 -13.60 -16.07 10.73
CA TYR A 252 -13.28 -14.66 10.96
C TYR A 252 -13.91 -13.76 9.90
N ALA A 253 -14.16 -12.53 10.30
CA ALA A 253 -14.49 -11.42 9.40
C ALA A 253 -13.53 -10.27 9.68
N GLU A 254 -13.06 -9.60 8.63
CA GLU A 254 -12.17 -8.45 8.74
C GLU A 254 -12.58 -7.32 7.82
N ILE A 255 -12.29 -6.10 8.25
CA ILE A 255 -12.36 -4.90 7.42
C ILE A 255 -11.05 -4.15 7.59
N GLY A 256 -10.67 -3.39 6.58
CA GLY A 256 -9.43 -2.65 6.67
C GLY A 256 -9.22 -1.72 5.51
N LEU A 257 -8.02 -1.19 5.48
CA LEU A 257 -7.58 -0.20 4.53
C LEU A 257 -6.15 -0.52 4.13
N ASP A 258 -5.95 -0.81 2.85
CA ASP A 258 -4.64 -0.94 2.23
C ASP A 258 -4.13 0.45 1.81
N LEU A 259 -2.87 0.73 2.13
CA LEU A 259 -2.11 1.93 1.80
C LEU A 259 -0.98 1.57 0.85
N MET A 260 -0.75 2.43 -0.15
CA MET A 260 0.24 2.23 -1.21
C MET A 260 0.07 0.87 -1.92
N ARG A 261 -1.18 0.48 -2.16
CA ARG A 261 -1.51 -0.87 -2.62
C ARG A 261 -0.89 -1.22 -3.97
N THR A 262 -0.57 -0.24 -4.81
CA THR A 262 0.01 -0.48 -6.13
C THR A 262 1.54 -0.42 -6.14
N HIS A 263 2.17 -0.13 -5.00
CA HIS A 263 3.62 -0.07 -4.83
C HIS A 263 4.20 -1.42 -4.36
N VAL A 264 5.53 -1.60 -4.42
CA VAL A 264 6.18 -2.81 -3.88
C VAL A 264 6.00 -2.86 -2.36
N VAL A 265 6.35 -1.75 -1.70
CA VAL A 265 6.18 -1.58 -0.27
C VAL A 265 4.84 -0.91 0.01
N GLY A 266 4.05 -1.50 0.89
CA GLY A 266 2.74 -0.99 1.26
C GLY A 266 2.44 -1.20 2.74
N GLY A 267 1.24 -0.81 3.15
CA GLY A 267 0.76 -1.06 4.50
C GLY A 267 -0.72 -1.40 4.52
N ALA A 268 -1.20 -1.98 5.60
CA ALA A 268 -2.61 -2.18 5.85
C ALA A 268 -2.94 -1.87 7.29
N ILE A 269 -4.09 -1.23 7.52
CA ILE A 269 -4.71 -1.08 8.85
C ILE A 269 -5.93 -2.00 8.86
N THR A 270 -6.06 -2.83 9.89
CA THR A 270 -7.06 -3.91 9.92
C THR A 270 -7.81 -3.95 11.24
N LEU A 271 -9.11 -4.24 11.16
CA LEU A 271 -9.97 -4.62 12.27
C LEU A 271 -10.55 -5.99 11.94
N ARG A 272 -10.42 -6.95 12.86
CA ARG A 272 -10.88 -8.32 12.66
C ARG A 272 -11.61 -8.84 13.89
N ALA A 273 -12.66 -9.62 13.64
CA ALA A 273 -13.37 -10.39 14.64
C ALA A 273 -13.24 -11.88 14.32
N ASP A 274 -12.68 -12.64 15.25
CA ASP A 274 -12.57 -14.08 15.21
C ASP A 274 -13.68 -14.71 16.06
N MET A 275 -14.43 -15.63 15.46
CA MET A 275 -15.57 -16.33 16.04
C MET A 275 -15.21 -17.80 16.23
N PRO A 276 -14.70 -18.20 17.40
CA PRO A 276 -14.35 -19.59 17.67
C PRO A 276 -15.61 -20.46 17.71
N ALA A 277 -15.57 -21.60 17.03
CA ALA A 277 -16.59 -22.65 17.08
C ALA A 277 -16.41 -23.58 18.31
N PHE A 278 -15.54 -23.20 19.24
CA PHE A 278 -15.28 -23.92 20.49
C PHE A 278 -15.57 -23.02 21.69
N ALA A 279 -16.09 -23.62 22.76
CA ALA A 279 -16.34 -22.91 23.99
C ALA A 279 -15.13 -22.99 24.93
N VAL A 280 -14.78 -21.85 25.53
CA VAL A 280 -13.87 -21.80 26.68
C VAL A 280 -14.67 -22.20 27.91
N GLU A 281 -14.17 -23.20 28.63
CA GLU A 281 -14.78 -23.65 29.87
C GLU A 281 -14.21 -22.89 31.05
N GLU A 282 -15.10 -22.32 31.84
CA GLU A 282 -14.80 -21.71 33.13
C GLU A 282 -15.34 -22.62 34.22
N ARG A 283 -14.46 -23.04 35.14
CA ARG A 283 -14.86 -23.78 36.33
C ARG A 283 -14.81 -22.84 37.52
N LYS A 284 -15.96 -22.63 38.17
CA LYS A 284 -16.03 -21.90 39.43
C LYS A 284 -16.44 -22.84 40.55
N PRO A 285 -15.85 -22.71 41.75
CA PRO A 285 -16.37 -23.41 42.92
C PRO A 285 -17.84 -23.00 43.13
N ASP A 286 -18.69 -23.98 43.40
CA ASP A 286 -20.08 -23.75 43.75
C ASP A 286 -20.11 -23.06 45.14
N PRO A 287 -20.67 -21.84 45.26
CA PRO A 287 -20.68 -21.11 46.53
C PRO A 287 -21.47 -21.83 47.63
N THR A 288 -22.26 -22.85 47.28
CA THR A 288 -23.04 -23.65 48.23
C THR A 288 -22.37 -24.97 48.59
N ASN A 289 -21.35 -25.41 47.86
CA ASN A 289 -20.71 -26.70 48.05
C ASN A 289 -19.29 -26.72 47.48
N ASP A 290 -18.29 -26.66 48.36
CA ASP A 290 -16.86 -26.66 48.01
C ASP A 290 -16.38 -27.94 47.29
N ARG A 291 -17.21 -29.00 47.23
CA ARG A 291 -16.93 -30.22 46.47
C ARG A 291 -17.54 -30.20 45.06
N ARG A 292 -18.29 -29.17 44.70
CA ARG A 292 -18.91 -29.01 43.38
C ARG A 292 -18.28 -27.84 42.65
N TYR A 293 -18.10 -28.03 41.34
CA TYR A 293 -17.67 -26.97 40.44
C TYR A 293 -18.81 -26.69 39.45
N LEU A 294 -19.19 -25.43 39.33
CA LEU A 294 -20.06 -24.95 38.26
C LEU A 294 -19.21 -24.77 37.01
N GLN A 295 -19.55 -25.50 35.96
CA GLN A 295 -18.92 -25.39 34.66
C GLN A 295 -19.74 -24.47 33.76
N ARG A 296 -19.16 -23.34 33.34
CA ARG A 296 -19.76 -22.41 32.38
C ARG A 296 -18.98 -22.48 31.07
N SER A 297 -19.68 -22.83 29.99
CA SER A 297 -19.12 -22.80 28.65
C SER A 297 -19.45 -21.45 28.00
N THR A 298 -18.43 -20.70 27.58
CA THR A 298 -18.62 -19.38 26.95
C THR A 298 -17.94 -19.35 25.59
N TYR A 299 -18.69 -18.91 24.58
CA TYR A 299 -18.15 -18.55 23.26
C TYR A 299 -17.77 -17.08 23.29
N SER A 300 -16.47 -16.80 23.31
CA SER A 300 -15.95 -15.45 23.43
C SER A 300 -15.31 -15.04 22.11
N PRO A 301 -15.92 -14.12 21.33
CA PRO A 301 -15.27 -13.59 20.14
C PRO A 301 -13.98 -12.88 20.54
N ILE A 302 -12.96 -12.97 19.67
CA ILE A 302 -11.72 -12.22 19.79
C ILE A 302 -11.77 -11.08 18.79
N PHE A 303 -11.57 -9.86 19.28
CA PHE A 303 -11.43 -8.68 18.43
C PHE A 303 -9.95 -8.33 18.36
N SER A 304 -9.47 -8.04 17.15
CA SER A 304 -8.11 -7.59 16.93
C SER A 304 -8.06 -6.37 16.04
N ALA A 305 -7.13 -5.47 16.35
CA ALA A 305 -6.80 -4.30 15.55
C ALA A 305 -5.29 -4.32 15.31
N GLY A 306 -4.85 -3.96 14.11
CA GLY A 306 -3.43 -3.99 13.82
C GLY A 306 -3.06 -3.25 12.56
N PHE A 307 -1.75 -3.05 12.41
CA PHE A 307 -1.16 -2.56 11.18
C PHE A 307 -0.11 -3.56 10.70
N ALA A 308 -0.02 -3.74 9.39
CA ALA A 308 0.98 -4.61 8.77
C ALA A 308 1.66 -3.88 7.60
N LEU A 309 2.95 -4.09 7.47
CA LEU A 309 3.73 -3.67 6.31
C LEU A 309 3.74 -4.81 5.29
N ARG A 310 3.68 -4.43 4.02
CA ARG A 310 3.72 -5.33 2.86
C ARG A 310 5.06 -5.20 2.15
N PHE A 311 5.62 -6.35 1.77
CA PHE A 311 6.86 -6.47 0.99
C PHE A 311 6.66 -7.42 -0.19
#